data_AF-A0A1V0RD42-F1
#
_entry.id   AF-A0A1V0RD42-F1
#
_cell.length_a   1.000
_cell.length_b   1.000
_cell.length_c   1.000
_cell.angle_alpha   90.00
_cell.angle_beta   90.00
_cell.angle_gamma   90.00
#
_symmetry.space_group_name_H-M   'P 1'
#
loop_
_entity.id
_entity.type
_entity.pdbx_description
1 polymer ?
#
loop_
_entity_poly.entity_id
_entity_poly.type
_entity_poly.pdbx_seq_one_letter_code
_entity_poly.pdbx_strand_id
1 'polypeptide(L)'
;MCCVVRRGGGRGARRRHCPGNGRTPPGRSRSAHTARARGVRGRGCRRRVTATPCARFVFAAVAEVEREFIYERTLAGLDTGAAIGKHGGRPLAVDGDMLAVALRRRDAKESVTAIAGQLGVGRSTLYRTFAAHDEAIATGREPAG
;
A
#
# COMPACT_ATOMS: atom_id res chain seq x y z
N MET A 1 12.92 -9.29 23.43
CA MET A 1 14.32 -8.94 23.14
C MET A 1 14.42 -8.64 21.64
N CYS A 2 14.25 -7.37 21.25
CA CYS A 2 14.18 -6.95 19.85
C CYS A 2 15.40 -6.07 19.54
N CYS A 3 16.23 -6.48 18.59
CA CYS A 3 17.33 -5.66 18.08
C CYS A 3 16.75 -4.39 17.42
N VAL A 4 17.02 -3.25 18.05
CA VAL A 4 16.76 -1.92 17.51
C VAL A 4 17.89 -1.58 16.53
N VAL A 5 17.63 -1.69 15.23
CA VAL A 5 18.50 -1.07 14.23
C VAL A 5 18.12 0.41 14.15
N ARG A 6 18.93 1.22 14.82
CA ARG A 6 18.90 2.68 14.78
C ARG A 6 19.64 3.14 13.52
N ARG A 7 18.94 3.68 12.53
CA ARG A 7 19.51 4.61 11.54
C ARG A 7 18.61 5.85 11.46
N GLY A 8 19.28 7.01 11.47
CA GLY A 8 18.76 8.26 11.98
C GLY A 8 17.92 9.09 11.01
N GLY A 9 17.27 10.09 11.61
CA GLY A 9 17.03 11.40 11.02
C GLY A 9 15.66 11.61 10.37
N GLY A 10 14.79 12.35 11.06
CA GLY A 10 13.64 13.04 10.45
C GLY A 10 12.27 12.60 10.99
N ARG A 11 11.83 13.27 12.05
CA ARG A 11 10.52 13.05 12.68
C ARG A 11 9.41 13.61 11.78
N GLY A 12 8.43 12.78 11.46
CA GLY A 12 7.22 13.16 10.75
C GLY A 12 6.15 12.06 10.80
N ALA A 13 6.12 11.28 11.87
CA ALA A 13 5.09 10.27 12.08
C ALA A 13 3.83 10.96 12.64
N ARG A 14 3.02 11.57 11.78
CA ARG A 14 1.60 11.78 12.13
C ARG A 14 0.96 10.40 12.15
N ARG A 15 0.83 9.83 13.36
CA ARG A 15 0.01 8.64 13.61
C ARG A 15 -1.44 9.05 13.37
N ARG A 16 -1.93 8.94 12.14
CA ARG A 16 -3.37 8.83 11.93
C ARG A 16 -3.74 7.46 12.51
N HIS A 17 -4.62 7.46 13.51
CA HIS A 17 -5.22 6.24 14.02
C HIS A 17 -6.05 5.64 12.88
N CYS A 18 -5.46 4.72 12.13
CA CYS A 18 -6.22 3.86 11.25
C CYS A 18 -6.93 2.84 12.15
N PRO A 19 -8.27 2.75 12.14
CA PRO A 19 -8.92 1.59 12.72
C PRO A 19 -8.37 0.37 11.96
N GLY A 20 -7.60 -0.45 12.66
CA GLY A 20 -6.92 -1.60 12.10
C GLY A 20 -7.95 -2.60 11.62
N ASN A 21 -8.29 -2.55 10.33
CA ASN A 21 -8.84 -3.73 9.68
C ASN A 21 -7.63 -4.59 9.28
N GLY A 22 -7.55 -5.79 9.84
CA GLY A 22 -6.37 -6.67 9.85
C GLY A 22 -5.88 -7.10 8.47
N ARG A 23 -5.23 -6.18 7.74
CA ARG A 23 -4.60 -6.45 6.46
C ARG A 23 -3.20 -7.00 6.68
N THR A 24 -3.11 -8.32 6.75
CA THR A 24 -1.87 -9.06 6.49
C THR A 24 -1.35 -8.66 5.09
N PRO A 25 -0.05 -8.37 4.92
CA PRO A 25 0.48 -7.99 3.61
C PRO A 25 0.30 -9.15 2.61
N PRO A 26 -0.22 -8.91 1.38
CA PRO A 26 -0.24 -9.91 0.32
C PRO A 26 1.19 -10.03 -0.21
N GLY A 27 1.95 -10.94 0.40
CA GLY A 27 3.37 -11.06 0.11
C GLY A 27 3.99 -12.26 0.80
N ARG A 28 3.31 -13.41 0.76
CA ARG A 28 3.90 -14.75 0.97
C ARG A 28 2.87 -15.85 0.72
N SER A 29 2.41 -15.99 -0.52
CA SER A 29 2.13 -17.33 -1.03
C SER A 29 3.47 -18.03 -1.21
N ARG A 30 4.09 -18.46 -0.09
CA ARG A 30 5.08 -19.54 -0.17
C ARG A 30 4.27 -20.73 -0.66
N SER A 31 4.41 -21.06 -1.93
CA SER A 31 3.85 -22.26 -2.53
C SER A 31 4.13 -23.42 -1.57
N ALA A 32 3.08 -24.03 -1.03
CA ALA A 32 3.16 -25.05 0.02
C ALA A 32 3.77 -26.39 -0.46
N HIS A 33 4.53 -26.38 -1.56
CA HIS A 33 5.06 -27.57 -2.24
C HIS A 33 6.52 -27.87 -1.88
N THR A 34 7.19 -27.05 -1.07
CA THR A 34 8.57 -27.31 -0.61
C THR A 34 8.65 -27.77 0.84
N ALA A 35 7.74 -28.63 1.26
CA ALA A 35 7.94 -29.44 2.46
C ALA A 35 8.66 -30.74 2.08
N ARG A 36 9.97 -30.66 1.82
CA ARG A 36 10.84 -31.85 1.87
C ARG A 36 10.77 -32.39 3.30
N ALA A 37 10.30 -33.63 3.41
CA ALA A 37 10.09 -34.32 4.67
C ALA A 37 11.34 -34.27 5.57
N ARG A 38 11.27 -33.55 6.69
CA ARG A 38 12.06 -33.91 7.86
C ARG A 38 11.22 -34.90 8.64
N GLY A 39 11.72 -36.14 8.71
CA GLY A 39 11.04 -37.25 9.35
C GLY A 39 10.73 -36.93 10.81
N VAL A 40 9.45 -36.83 11.13
CA VAL A 40 8.94 -36.99 12.50
C VAL A 40 8.01 -38.18 12.44
N ARG A 41 8.49 -39.33 12.93
CA ARG A 41 7.71 -40.56 13.05
C ARG A 41 6.79 -40.41 14.28
N GLY A 42 5.66 -39.74 14.09
CA GLY A 42 4.51 -39.85 14.99
C GLY A 42 3.49 -40.79 14.36
N ARG A 43 3.26 -41.96 14.95
CA ARG A 43 2.20 -42.89 14.54
C ARG A 43 0.84 -42.27 14.87
N GLY A 44 0.24 -41.64 13.87
CA GLY A 44 -1.16 -41.25 13.84
C GLY A 44 -1.68 -41.48 12.43
N CYS A 45 -2.61 -42.41 12.28
CA CYS A 45 -3.17 -42.86 11.01
C CYS A 45 -4.12 -41.81 10.39
N ARG A 46 -3.65 -40.55 10.21
CA ARG A 46 -4.33 -39.59 9.33
C ARG A 46 -3.87 -39.89 7.90
N ARG A 47 -4.71 -40.57 7.12
CA ARG A 47 -4.56 -40.72 5.68
C ARG A 47 -4.21 -39.35 5.09
N ARG A 48 -2.96 -39.14 4.67
CA ARG A 48 -2.53 -37.87 4.04
C ARG A 48 -3.15 -37.81 2.66
N VAL A 49 -4.42 -37.38 2.60
CA VAL A 49 -5.16 -37.26 1.33
C VAL A 49 -4.43 -36.36 0.34
N THR A 50 -3.59 -35.43 0.82
CA THR A 50 -2.77 -34.51 0.02
C THR A 50 -1.41 -35.06 -0.42
N ALA A 51 -1.02 -36.29 -0.01
CA ALA A 51 0.30 -36.85 -0.31
C ALA A 51 0.37 -37.64 -1.63
N THR A 52 -0.77 -37.97 -2.23
CA THR A 52 -0.84 -38.71 -3.51
C THR A 52 -0.73 -37.75 -4.70
N PRO A 53 0.00 -38.10 -5.78
CA PRO A 53 0.10 -37.26 -6.99
C PRO A 53 -1.25 -36.81 -7.54
N CYS A 54 -2.23 -37.71 -7.68
CA CYS A 54 -3.58 -37.38 -8.15
C CYS A 54 -4.28 -36.32 -7.27
N ALA A 55 -4.15 -36.43 -5.96
CA ALA A 55 -4.74 -35.47 -5.05
C ALA A 55 -4.06 -34.10 -5.17
N ARG A 56 -2.74 -34.05 -5.39
CA ARG A 56 -2.05 -32.77 -5.63
C ARG A 56 -2.57 -32.07 -6.89
N PHE A 57 -2.88 -32.79 -7.96
CA PHE A 57 -3.47 -32.21 -9.16
C PHE A 57 -4.85 -31.62 -8.90
N VAL A 58 -5.71 -32.36 -8.18
CA VAL A 58 -7.06 -31.86 -7.82
C VAL A 58 -6.97 -30.62 -6.95
N PHE A 59 -6.12 -30.62 -5.91
CA PHE A 59 -5.97 -29.45 -5.04
C PHE A 59 -5.30 -28.28 -5.75
N ALA A 60 -4.41 -28.51 -6.73
CA ALA A 60 -3.85 -27.46 -7.56
C ALA A 60 -4.93 -26.83 -8.44
N ALA A 61 -5.76 -27.65 -9.10
CA ALA A 61 -6.85 -27.15 -9.94
C ALA A 61 -7.87 -26.34 -9.13
N VAL A 62 -8.26 -26.82 -7.95
CA VAL A 62 -9.17 -26.09 -7.05
C VAL A 62 -8.54 -24.79 -6.57
N ALA A 63 -7.25 -24.78 -6.23
CA ALA A 63 -6.56 -23.57 -5.78
C ALA A 63 -6.48 -22.49 -6.86
N GLU A 64 -6.30 -22.87 -8.14
CA GLU A 64 -6.31 -21.91 -9.25
C GLU A 64 -7.71 -21.34 -9.49
N VAL A 65 -8.75 -22.17 -9.41
CA VAL A 65 -10.15 -21.71 -9.52
C VAL A 65 -10.50 -20.73 -8.40
N GLU A 66 -10.19 -21.05 -7.15
CA GLU A 66 -10.43 -20.16 -6.01
C GLU A 66 -9.66 -18.83 -6.15
N ARG A 67 -8.45 -18.87 -6.70
CA ARG A 67 -7.65 -17.67 -6.95
C ARG A 67 -8.34 -16.73 -7.95
N GLU A 68 -8.89 -17.28 -9.03
CA GLU A 68 -9.63 -16.50 -10.02
C GLU A 68 -10.89 -15.88 -9.40
N PHE A 69 -11.66 -16.66 -8.62
CA PHE A 69 -12.83 -16.13 -7.90
C PHE A 69 -12.49 -15.00 -6.92
N ILE A 70 -11.35 -15.08 -6.22
CA ILE A 70 -10.88 -14.00 -5.33
C ILE A 70 -10.54 -12.75 -6.16
N TYR A 71 -9.94 -12.93 -7.32
CA TYR A 71 -9.58 -11.82 -8.22
C TYR A 71 -10.84 -11.09 -8.72
N GLU A 72 -11.79 -11.81 -9.30
CA GLU A 72 -13.06 -11.26 -9.79
C GLU A 72 -13.82 -10.51 -8.69
N ARG A 73 -13.92 -11.12 -7.50
CA ARG A 73 -14.58 -10.50 -6.35
C ARG A 73 -13.87 -9.23 -5.87
N THR A 74 -12.54 -9.20 -5.97
CA THR A 74 -11.75 -8.01 -5.62
C THR A 74 -12.02 -6.88 -6.62
N LEU A 75 -12.09 -7.19 -7.91
CA LEU A 75 -12.43 -6.20 -8.95
C LEU A 75 -13.84 -5.63 -8.75
N ALA A 76 -14.84 -6.49 -8.51
CA ALA A 76 -16.20 -6.04 -8.20
C ALA A 76 -16.25 -5.15 -6.93
N GLY A 77 -15.43 -5.47 -5.93
CA GLY A 77 -15.27 -4.65 -4.72
C GLY A 77 -14.59 -3.30 -4.98
N LEU A 78 -13.65 -3.24 -5.91
CA LEU A 78 -12.99 -1.99 -6.31
C LEU A 78 -13.93 -1.11 -7.14
N ASP A 79 -14.72 -1.70 -8.03
CA ASP A 79 -15.69 -0.99 -8.86
C ASP A 79 -16.80 -0.36 -8.01
N THR A 80 -17.38 -1.14 -7.09
CA THR A 80 -18.34 -0.61 -6.10
C THR A 80 -17.74 0.49 -5.22
N GLY A 81 -16.48 0.36 -4.82
CA GLY A 81 -15.76 1.40 -4.09
C GLY A 81 -15.54 2.67 -4.92
N ALA A 82 -15.18 2.52 -6.19
CA ALA A 82 -14.98 3.61 -7.13
C ALA A 82 -16.30 4.36 -7.41
N ALA A 83 -17.42 3.64 -7.53
CA ALA A 83 -18.75 4.24 -7.66
C ALA A 83 -19.13 5.12 -6.45
N ILE A 84 -18.62 4.79 -5.26
CA ILE A 84 -18.81 5.57 -4.03
C ILE A 84 -17.74 6.69 -3.89
N GLY A 85 -16.84 6.85 -4.88
CA GLY A 85 -15.75 7.83 -4.87
C GLY A 85 -14.56 7.44 -3.96
N LYS A 86 -14.51 6.19 -3.49
CA LYS A 86 -13.42 5.67 -2.67
C LYS A 86 -12.40 4.97 -3.54
N HIS A 87 -11.47 5.73 -4.09
CA HIS A 87 -10.32 5.17 -4.78
C HIS A 87 -9.30 4.65 -3.77
N GLY A 88 -9.07 3.33 -3.77
CA GLY A 88 -8.02 2.72 -2.97
C GLY A 88 -6.64 3.24 -3.41
N GLY A 89 -5.74 3.47 -2.47
CA GLY A 89 -4.40 3.95 -2.78
C GLY A 89 -3.69 4.56 -1.57
N ARG A 90 -2.44 4.99 -1.77
CA ARG A 90 -1.74 5.80 -0.77
C ARG A 90 -2.35 7.21 -0.80
N PRO A 91 -2.82 7.76 0.33
CA PRO A 91 -3.36 9.11 0.34
C PRO A 91 -2.30 10.11 -0.10
N LEU A 92 -2.75 11.18 -0.76
CA LEU A 92 -1.86 12.26 -1.20
C LEU A 92 -1.16 12.88 0.01
N ALA A 93 0.13 13.16 -0.14
CA ALA A 93 0.96 13.68 0.95
C ALA A 93 0.70 15.17 1.23
N VAL A 94 0.10 15.88 0.27
CA VAL A 94 -0.23 17.31 0.34
C VAL A 94 -1.71 17.45 -0.02
N ASP A 95 -2.46 18.09 0.87
CA ASP A 95 -3.88 18.40 0.65
C ASP A 95 -4.04 19.70 -0.16
N GLY A 96 -5.20 19.94 -0.78
CA GLY A 96 -5.48 21.17 -1.54
C GLY A 96 -5.29 22.43 -0.70
N ASP A 97 -5.75 22.41 0.56
CA ASP A 97 -5.57 23.53 1.49
C ASP A 97 -4.09 23.76 1.83
N MET A 98 -3.33 22.68 1.98
CA MET A 98 -1.88 22.76 2.22
C MET A 98 -1.14 23.32 1.00
N LEU A 99 -1.60 23.00 -0.22
CA LEU A 99 -1.03 23.55 -1.44
C LEU A 99 -1.29 25.06 -1.54
N ALA A 100 -2.52 25.51 -1.26
CA ALA A 100 -2.85 26.93 -1.26
C ALA A 100 -1.98 27.74 -0.26
N VAL A 101 -1.78 27.22 0.95
CA VAL A 101 -0.89 27.85 1.95
C VAL A 101 0.56 27.84 1.48
N ALA A 102 1.03 26.74 0.88
CA ALA A 102 2.39 26.63 0.36
C ALA A 102 2.66 27.62 -0.79
N LEU A 103 1.69 27.82 -1.69
CA LEU A 103 1.78 28.77 -2.80
C LEU A 103 1.82 30.22 -2.28
N ARG A 104 0.94 30.60 -1.35
CA ARG A 104 0.96 31.96 -0.76
C ARG A 104 2.29 32.29 -0.09
N ARG A 105 2.96 31.30 0.53
CA ARG A 105 4.28 31.48 1.14
C ARG A 105 5.41 31.49 0.12
N ARG A 106 5.26 30.76 -0.99
CA ARG A 106 6.17 30.87 -2.15
C ARG A 106 6.12 32.27 -2.74
N ASP A 107 4.93 32.85 -2.88
CA ASP A 107 4.75 34.22 -3.40
C ASP A 107 5.35 35.27 -2.45
N ALA A 108 5.30 35.01 -1.14
CA ALA A 108 6.00 35.79 -0.12
C ALA A 108 7.54 35.61 -0.11
N LYS A 109 8.10 34.85 -1.06
CA LYS A 109 9.54 34.54 -1.22
C LYS A 109 10.19 33.84 -0.01
N GLU A 110 9.42 33.08 0.77
CA GLU A 110 9.99 32.27 1.85
C GLU A 110 10.81 31.07 1.32
N SER A 111 11.82 30.64 2.09
CA SER A 111 12.62 29.47 1.70
C SER A 111 11.81 28.17 1.75
N VAL A 112 11.96 27.33 0.73
CA VAL A 112 11.26 26.02 0.63
C VAL A 112 11.56 25.11 1.85
N THR A 113 12.73 25.25 2.45
CA THR A 113 13.12 24.58 3.69
C THR A 113 12.27 25.00 4.89
N ALA A 114 11.97 26.30 5.02
CA ALA A 114 11.12 26.82 6.09
C ALA A 114 9.66 26.38 5.88
N ILE A 115 9.17 26.45 4.64
CA ILE A 115 7.81 26.02 4.28
C ILE A 115 7.62 24.52 4.60
N ALA A 116 8.59 23.67 4.22
CA ALA A 116 8.60 22.23 4.53
C ALA A 116 8.55 21.96 6.03
N GLY A 117 9.36 22.67 6.82
CA GLY A 117 9.41 22.52 8.28
C GLY A 117 8.10 22.89 8.96
N GLN A 118 7.45 23.96 8.50
CA GLN A 118 6.19 24.43 9.08
C GLN A 118 4.98 23.56 8.68
N LEU A 119 4.93 23.08 7.45
CA LEU A 119 3.86 22.18 6.98
C LEU A 119 4.07 20.72 7.39
N GLY A 120 5.29 20.34 7.78
CA GLY A 120 5.64 18.96 8.11
C GLY A 120 5.68 18.04 6.88
N VAL A 121 5.94 18.61 5.70
CA VAL A 121 6.01 17.92 4.41
C VAL A 121 7.47 17.84 3.96
N GLY A 122 7.86 16.74 3.30
CA GLY A 122 9.22 16.60 2.77
C GLY A 122 9.49 17.57 1.61
N ARG A 123 10.71 18.13 1.56
CA ARG A 123 11.13 19.05 0.48
C ARG A 123 10.87 18.50 -0.93
N SER A 124 11.16 17.22 -1.13
CA SER A 124 10.94 16.53 -2.42
C SER A 124 9.47 16.45 -2.81
N THR A 125 8.56 16.42 -1.83
CA THR A 125 7.11 16.46 -2.08
C THR A 125 6.69 17.86 -2.50
N LEU A 126 7.17 18.91 -1.84
CA LEU A 126 6.87 20.30 -2.21
C LEU A 126 7.36 20.65 -3.62
N TYR A 127 8.58 20.25 -4.00
CA TYR A 127 9.06 20.49 -5.37
C TYR A 127 8.21 19.78 -6.42
N ARG A 128 7.79 18.54 -6.16
CA ARG A 128 6.90 17.79 -7.06
C ARG A 128 5.53 18.45 -7.20
N THR A 129 4.96 18.95 -6.10
CA THR A 129 3.66 19.63 -6.14
C THR A 129 3.74 20.98 -6.83
N PHE A 130 4.83 21.74 -6.64
CA PHE A 130 5.01 23.01 -7.36
C PHE A 130 5.23 22.80 -8.85
N ALA A 131 6.03 21.80 -9.25
CA ALA A 131 6.21 21.46 -10.67
C ALA A 131 4.89 21.06 -11.32
N ALA A 132 4.11 20.19 -10.67
CA ALA A 132 2.79 19.79 -11.16
C ALA A 132 1.80 20.96 -11.25
N HIS A 133 1.85 21.89 -10.30
CA HIS A 133 1.02 23.10 -10.34
C HIS A 133 1.43 24.05 -11.47
N ASP A 134 2.73 24.30 -11.64
CA ASP A 134 3.25 25.16 -12.71
C ASP A 134 2.93 24.56 -14.10
N GLU A 135 3.00 23.23 -14.26
CA GLU A 135 2.57 22.52 -15.48
C GLU A 135 1.05 22.63 -15.72
N ALA A 136 0.23 22.58 -14.68
CA ALA A 136 -1.23 22.73 -14.78
C ALA A 136 -1.61 24.13 -15.28
N ILE A 137 -0.96 25.18 -14.74
CA ILE A 137 -1.12 26.57 -15.20
C ILE A 137 -0.65 26.71 -16.66
N ALA A 138 0.48 26.11 -17.02
CA ALA A 138 1.00 26.18 -18.40
C ALA A 138 0.08 25.49 -19.42
N THR A 139 -0.61 24.42 -19.01
CA THR A 139 -1.50 23.64 -19.89
C THR A 139 -2.94 24.18 -19.90
N GLY A 140 -3.28 25.17 -19.07
CA GLY A 140 -4.64 25.72 -18.95
C GLY A 140 -5.66 24.73 -18.40
N ARG A 141 -5.22 23.66 -17.71
CA ARG A 141 -6.08 22.69 -17.06
C ARG A 141 -6.28 23.11 -15.61
N GLU A 142 -7.48 23.56 -15.24
CA GLU A 142 -7.78 23.87 -13.84
C GLU A 142 -7.42 22.68 -12.94
N PRO A 143 -6.61 22.88 -11.88
CA PRO A 143 -6.18 21.78 -11.03
C PRO A 143 -7.40 21.28 -10.25
N ALA A 144 -7.76 20.02 -10.47
CA ALA A 144 -8.83 19.36 -9.72
C ALA A 144 -8.51 19.42 -8.22
N GLY A 145 -9.36 20.15 -7.48
CA GLY A 145 -9.32 20.30 -6.03
C GLY A 145 -9.63 19.02 -5.28
#